data_AF-A0A7S1RCG0-F1
#
_entry.id   AF-A0A7S1RCG0-F1
#
_cell.length_a   1.000
_cell.length_b   1.000
_cell.length_c   1.000
_cell.angle_alpha   90.00
_cell.angle_beta   90.00
_cell.angle_gamma   90.00
#
_symmetry.space_group_name_H-M   'P 1'
#
loop_
_entity.id
_entity.type
_entity.pdbx_description
1 polymer ?
#
loop_
_entity_poly.entity_id
_entity_poly.type
_entity_poly.pdbx_seq_one_letter_code
_entity_poly.pdbx_strand_id
1 'polypeptide(L)'
;RMFGCVVIGLVAGVVVGKVTEYFTSFDHSPVISIKDQGQTGPATVVIQGLSVGMFSTVPCSIILGISILLCAWLGGGYGIAIASVGMLSTLGITLASDAYGPVADNA
;
A
#
# COMPACT_ATOMS: atom_id res chain seq x y z
N ARG A 1 16.40 -12.08 16.65
CA ARG A 1 16.19 -10.61 16.61
C ARG A 1 16.05 -10.14 15.17
N MET A 2 17.08 -10.26 14.33
CA MET A 2 17.04 -9.79 12.93
C MET A 2 16.00 -10.50 12.05
N PHE A 3 15.82 -11.81 12.23
CA PHE A 3 14.73 -12.55 11.59
C PHE A 3 13.35 -11.96 11.90
N GLY A 4 13.16 -11.45 13.13
CA GLY A 4 11.93 -10.74 13.52
C GLY A 4 11.72 -9.47 12.71
N CYS A 5 12.77 -8.68 12.45
CA CYS A 5 12.68 -7.49 11.60
C CYS A 5 12.31 -7.85 10.15
N VAL A 6 12.86 -8.94 9.60
CA VAL A 6 12.49 -9.43 8.26
C VAL A 6 11.00 -9.77 8.19
N VAL A 7 10.50 -10.52 9.18
CA VAL A 7 9.07 -10.90 9.25
C VAL A 7 8.18 -9.67 9.41
N ILE A 8 8.56 -8.70 10.26
CA ILE A 8 7.83 -7.43 10.41
C ILE A 8 7.77 -6.68 9.08
N GLY A 9 8.89 -6.60 8.36
CA GLY A 9 8.95 -5.98 7.03
C GLY A 9 8.05 -6.65 6.02
N LEU A 10 8.09 -7.99 5.93
CA LEU A 10 7.23 -8.78 5.06
C LEU A 10 5.75 -8.54 5.36
N VAL A 11 5.35 -8.64 6.63
CA VAL A 11 3.96 -8.43 7.05
C VAL A 11 3.52 -7.00 6.74
N ALA A 12 4.36 -6.00 7.03
CA ALA A 12 4.08 -4.61 6.70
C ALA A 12 3.85 -4.42 5.20
N GLY A 13 4.66 -5.05 4.34
CA GLY A 13 4.49 -5.02 2.88
C GLY A 13 3.15 -5.60 2.42
N VAL A 14 2.77 -6.77 2.95
CA VAL A 14 1.47 -7.41 2.62
C VAL A 14 0.30 -6.54 3.08
N VAL A 15 0.36 -5.98 4.29
CA VAL A 15 -0.70 -5.12 4.83
C VAL A 15 -0.82 -3.83 4.02
N VAL A 16 0.30 -3.19 3.64
CA VAL A 16 0.28 -2.02 2.75
C VAL A 16 -0.36 -2.39 1.40
N GLY A 17 -0.02 -3.53 0.82
CA GLY A 17 -0.66 -4.02 -0.41
C GLY A 17 -2.18 -4.15 -0.28
N LYS A 18 -2.67 -4.71 0.84
CA LYS A 18 -4.11 -4.83 1.12
C LYS A 18 -4.81 -3.50 1.36
N VAL A 19 -4.14 -2.56 2.02
CA VAL A 19 -4.65 -1.20 2.17
C VAL A 19 -4.76 -0.52 0.81
N THR A 20 -3.72 -0.62 -0.03
CA THR A 20 -3.76 -0.07 -1.40
C THR A 20 -4.92 -0.67 -2.19
N GLU A 21 -5.10 -1.99 -2.17
CA GLU A 21 -6.22 -2.68 -2.82
C GLU A 21 -7.59 -2.15 -2.34
N TYR A 22 -7.78 -1.92 -1.04
CA TYR A 22 -9.03 -1.37 -0.50
C TYR A 22 -9.35 0.04 -1.05
N PHE A 23 -8.34 0.88 -1.27
CA PHE A 23 -8.52 2.23 -1.78
C PHE A 23 -8.55 2.33 -3.31
N THR A 24 -8.14 1.29 -4.04
CA THR A 24 -8.05 1.30 -5.51
C THR A 24 -8.98 0.32 -6.22
N SER A 25 -9.48 -0.71 -5.54
CA SER A 25 -10.42 -1.69 -6.11
C SER A 25 -11.83 -1.11 -6.23
N PHE A 26 -12.48 -1.39 -7.37
CA PHE A 26 -13.85 -0.96 -7.67
C PHE A 26 -14.92 -1.63 -6.79
N ASP A 27 -14.58 -2.72 -6.11
CA ASP A 27 -15.49 -3.45 -5.22
C ASP A 27 -15.63 -2.79 -3.84
N HIS A 28 -14.76 -1.82 -3.52
CA HIS A 28 -14.66 -1.25 -2.19
C HIS A 28 -15.26 0.16 -2.11
N SER A 29 -15.73 0.49 -0.90
CA SER A 29 -16.42 1.77 -0.60
C SER A 29 -15.69 3.03 -1.08
N PRO A 30 -14.35 3.17 -0.97
CA PRO A 30 -13.67 4.39 -1.42
C PRO A 30 -13.85 4.65 -2.92
N VAL A 31 -13.68 3.64 -3.76
CA VAL A 31 -13.83 3.79 -5.23
C VAL A 31 -15.29 3.91 -5.63
N ILE A 32 -16.18 3.18 -4.97
CA ILE A 32 -17.63 3.33 -5.17
C ILE A 32 -18.06 4.78 -4.87
N SER A 33 -17.53 5.39 -3.81
CA SER A 33 -17.84 6.79 -3.48
C SER A 33 -17.42 7.77 -4.58
N ILE A 34 -16.29 7.52 -5.26
CA ILE A 34 -15.81 8.33 -6.40
C ILE A 34 -16.72 8.12 -7.61
N LYS A 35 -17.08 6.87 -7.89
CA LYS A 35 -17.99 6.49 -8.99
C LYS A 35 -19.34 7.19 -8.86
N ASP A 36 -19.91 7.21 -7.66
CA ASP A 36 -21.22 7.78 -7.41
C ASP A 36 -21.23 9.32 -7.59
N GLN A 37 -20.11 9.99 -7.34
CA GLN A 37 -19.93 11.41 -7.69
C GLN A 37 -19.95 11.66 -9.20
N GLY A 38 -19.81 10.63 -10.03
CA GLY A 38 -19.98 10.74 -11.48
C GLY A 38 -21.36 11.25 -11.90
N GLN A 39 -22.39 11.05 -11.07
CA GLN A 39 -23.75 11.55 -11.35
C GLN A 39 -23.86 13.08 -11.24
N THR A 40 -22.97 13.73 -10.49
CA THR A 40 -22.99 15.17 -10.24
C THR A 40 -22.04 15.96 -11.15
N GLY A 41 -21.15 15.26 -11.86
CA GLY A 41 -20.32 15.80 -12.94
C GLY A 41 -18.83 15.48 -12.81
N PRO A 42 -17.99 15.85 -13.80
CA PRO A 42 -16.56 15.53 -13.78
C PRO A 42 -15.79 16.22 -12.64
N ALA A 43 -16.22 17.43 -12.25
CA ALA A 43 -15.53 18.20 -11.21
C ALA A 43 -15.62 17.52 -9.83
N THR A 44 -16.78 16.97 -9.47
CA THR A 44 -17.01 16.29 -8.18
C THR A 44 -16.27 14.96 -8.11
N VAL A 45 -16.13 14.24 -9.23
CA VAL A 45 -15.28 13.04 -9.33
C VAL A 45 -13.83 13.36 -8.99
N VAL A 46 -13.27 14.44 -9.56
CA VAL A 46 -11.88 14.84 -9.30
C VAL A 46 -11.70 15.24 -7.83
N ILE A 47 -12.63 16.02 -7.26
CA ILE A 47 -12.57 16.43 -5.86
C ILE A 47 -12.64 15.22 -4.92
N GLN A 48 -13.57 14.31 -5.17
CA GLN A 48 -13.73 13.09 -4.37
C GLN A 48 -12.51 12.18 -4.50
N GLY A 49 -11.98 12.01 -5.72
CA GLY A 49 -10.77 11.23 -5.96
C GLY A 49 -9.55 11.80 -5.22
N LEU A 50 -9.34 13.12 -5.26
CA LEU A 50 -8.29 13.78 -4.48
C LEU A 50 -8.48 13.59 -2.97
N SER A 51 -9.70 13.74 -2.48
CA SER A 51 -10.02 13.55 -1.05
C SER A 51 -9.71 12.12 -0.60
N VAL A 52 -10.19 11.11 -1.33
CA VAL A 52 -9.93 9.69 -1.04
C VAL A 52 -8.43 9.38 -1.12
N GLY A 53 -7.73 9.92 -2.12
CA GLY A 53 -6.28 9.78 -2.26
C GLY A 53 -5.50 10.38 -1.10
N MET A 54 -5.93 11.52 -0.54
CA MET A 54 -5.32 12.08 0.66
C MET A 54 -5.57 11.18 1.88
N PHE A 55 -6.78 10.64 2.03
CA PHE A 55 -7.14 9.74 3.14
C PHE A 55 -6.40 8.40 3.10
N SER A 56 -6.11 7.86 1.91
CA SER A 56 -5.44 6.56 1.77
C SER A 56 -4.01 6.55 2.32
N THR A 57 -3.37 7.73 2.43
CA THR A 57 -2.01 7.85 2.96
C THR A 57 -1.92 7.57 4.47
N VAL A 58 -2.98 7.88 5.23
CA VAL A 58 -3.02 7.75 6.69
C VAL A 58 -2.71 6.33 7.19
N PRO A 59 -3.44 5.28 6.75
CA PRO A 59 -3.15 3.91 7.18
C PRO A 59 -1.74 3.46 6.77
N CYS A 60 -1.30 3.79 5.55
CA CYS A 60 0.04 3.46 5.07
C CYS A 60 1.14 4.07 5.96
N SER A 61 1.03 5.37 6.30
CA SER A 61 1.99 6.05 7.17
C SER A 61 2.04 5.44 8.57
N ILE A 62 0.90 5.07 9.14
CA ILE A 62 0.83 4.43 10.46
C ILE A 62 1.52 3.05 10.45
N ILE A 63 1.25 2.23 9.43
CA ILE A 63 1.86 0.90 9.30
C ILE A 63 3.39 1.01 9.22
N LEU A 64 3.89 1.92 8.38
CA LEU A 64 5.33 2.15 8.24
C LEU A 64 5.95 2.69 9.54
N GLY A 65 5.29 3.63 10.21
CA GLY A 65 5.73 4.17 11.49
C GLY A 65 5.87 3.09 12.57
N ILE A 66 4.87 2.21 12.70
CA ILE A 66 4.91 1.08 13.65
C ILE A 66 6.04 0.11 13.29
N SER A 67 6.19 -0.24 12.02
CA SER A 67 7.26 -1.15 11.55
C SER A 67 8.65 -0.61 11.88
N ILE A 68 8.88 0.69 11.64
CA ILE A 68 10.14 1.39 11.95
C ILE A 68 10.41 1.35 13.46
N LEU A 69 9.44 1.70 14.30
CA LEU A 69 9.61 1.73 15.76
C LEU A 69 9.94 0.34 16.33
N LEU A 70 9.22 -0.70 15.87
CA LEU A 70 9.47 -2.08 16.30
C LEU A 70 10.87 -2.56 15.90
N CYS A 71 11.28 -2.29 14.65
CA CYS A 71 12.59 -2.74 14.14
C CYS A 71 13.75 -1.94 14.73
N ALA A 72 13.54 -0.64 15.01
CA ALA A 72 14.50 0.20 15.71
C ALA A 72 14.80 -0.35 17.12
N TRP A 73 13.78 -0.83 17.84
CA TRP A 73 13.97 -1.42 19.16
C TRP A 73 14.65 -2.81 19.12
N LEU A 74 14.37 -3.59 18.07
CA LEU A 74 14.91 -4.95 17.91
C LEU A 74 16.36 -4.99 17.43
N GLY A 75 16.76 -4.08 16.55
CA GLY A 75 18.04 -4.11 15.84
C GLY A 75 18.59 -2.75 15.40
N GLY A 76 18.07 -1.65 15.93
CA GLY A 76 18.51 -0.29 15.59
C GLY A 76 18.34 0.03 14.10
N GLY A 77 19.18 0.93 13.58
CA GLY A 77 19.16 1.31 12.16
C GLY A 77 19.35 0.12 11.21
N TYR A 78 20.20 -0.84 11.58
CA TYR A 78 20.41 -2.05 10.77
C TYR A 78 19.17 -2.95 10.77
N GLY A 79 18.42 -3.01 11.88
CA GLY A 79 17.13 -3.69 11.95
C GLY A 79 16.09 -3.10 11.00
N ILE A 80 16.04 -1.76 10.88
CA ILE A 80 15.16 -1.07 9.92
C ILE A 80 15.56 -1.42 8.48
N ALA A 81 16.86 -1.37 8.15
CA ALA A 81 17.34 -1.71 6.82
C ALA A 81 16.97 -3.15 6.42
N ILE A 82 17.14 -4.11 7.34
CA ILE A 82 16.78 -5.51 7.12
C ILE A 82 15.26 -5.70 7.00
N ALA A 83 14.44 -4.92 7.72
CA ALA A 83 13.00 -4.92 7.55
C ALA A 83 12.59 -4.45 6.14
N SER A 84 13.23 -3.41 5.60
CA SER A 84 12.99 -2.96 4.22
C SER A 84 13.31 -4.06 3.20
N VAL A 85 14.39 -4.82 3.40
CA VAL A 85 14.70 -5.99 2.57
C VAL A 85 13.61 -7.07 2.71
N GLY A 86 13.12 -7.32 3.93
CA GLY A 86 12.03 -8.26 4.18
C GLY A 86 10.73 -7.89 3.46
N MET A 87 10.40 -6.59 3.42
CA MET A 87 9.25 -6.05 2.69
C MET A 87 9.31 -6.35 1.19
N LEU A 88 10.52 -6.35 0.60
CA LEU A 88 10.76 -6.63 -0.82
C LEU A 88 11.13 -8.09 -1.10
N SER A 89 11.04 -8.99 -0.13
CA SER A 89 11.43 -10.40 -0.32
C SER A 89 10.56 -11.13 -1.35
N THR A 90 9.31 -10.70 -1.55
CA THR A 90 8.38 -11.22 -2.56
C THR A 90 8.35 -10.39 -3.86
N LEU A 91 9.34 -9.50 -4.05
CA LEU A 91 9.36 -8.54 -5.15
C LEU A 91 9.20 -9.19 -6.53
N GLY A 92 9.73 -10.40 -6.75
CA GLY A 92 9.58 -11.09 -8.03
C GLY A 92 8.12 -11.34 -8.43
N ILE A 93 7.27 -11.73 -7.47
CA ILE A 93 5.83 -11.93 -7.72
C ILE A 93 5.13 -10.58 -7.85
N THR A 94 5.46 -9.62 -6.98
CA THR A 94 4.83 -8.28 -7.00
C THR A 94 5.12 -7.54 -8.30
N LEU A 95 6.36 -7.58 -8.80
CA LEU A 95 6.74 -7.00 -10.09
C LEU A 95 6.05 -7.69 -11.27
N ALA A 96 5.95 -9.02 -11.23
CA ALA A 96 5.24 -9.75 -12.27
C ALA A 96 3.76 -9.36 -12.34
N SER A 97 3.12 -9.16 -11.19
CA SER A 97 1.73 -8.69 -11.11
C SER A 97 1.57 -7.23 -11.56
N ASP A 98 2.53 -6.36 -11.24
CA ASP A 98 2.51 -4.95 -11.66
C ASP A 98 2.70 -4.83 -13.18
N ALA A 99 3.61 -5.62 -13.74
CA ALA A 99 3.86 -5.69 -15.18
C ALA A 99 2.69 -6.29 -15.97
N TYR A 100 1.83 -7.10 -15.34
CA TYR A 100 0.66 -7.67 -15.99
C TYR A 100 -0.35 -6.59 -16.44
N GLY A 101 -0.52 -5.52 -15.68
CA GLY A 101 -1.48 -4.45 -15.98
C GLY A 101 -1.27 -3.82 -17.36
N PRO A 102 -0.10 -3.21 -17.65
CA PRO A 102 0.18 -2.62 -18.95
C PRO A 102 0.14 -3.63 -20.11
N VAL A 103 0.42 -4.90 -19.86
CA VAL A 103 0.31 -5.95 -20.89
C VAL A 103 -1.16 -6.23 -21.21
N ALA A 104 -2.01 -6.36 -20.18
CA ALA A 104 -3.43 -6.59 -20.33
C ALA A 104 -4.18 -5.39 -20.93
N ASP A 105 -3.79 -4.16 -20.58
CA ASP A 105 -4.43 -2.94 -21.09
C ASP A 105 -4.16 -2.73 -22.60
N ASN A 106 -3.07 -3.29 -23.13
CA ASN A 106 -2.69 -3.19 -24.54
C ASN A 106 -3.17 -4.36 -25.41
N ALA A 107 -3.54 -5.49 -24.78
CA ALA A 107 -4.01 -6.69 -25.47
C ALA A 107 -5.49 -6.61 -25.83
#